data_AF-A0A177TDZ2-F1
#
_entry.id   AF-A0A177TDZ2-F1
#
_cell.length_a   1.000
_cell.length_b   1.000
_cell.length_c   1.000
_cell.angle_alpha   90.00
_cell.angle_beta   90.00
_cell.angle_gamma   90.00
#
_symmetry.space_group_name_H-M   'P 1'
#
loop_
_entity.id
_entity.type
_entity.pdbx_description
1 polymer ?
#
loop_
_entity_poly.entity_id
_entity_poly.type
_entity_poly.pdbx_seq_one_letter_code
_entity_poly.pdbx_strand_id
1 'polypeptide(L)'
;MARGPRKHMKRLAAPSSWLLDKLSGTYAPRPSPGPHKLRESLPLVILLRNRLKYALNNREVTAITAQRLIKIDGKVRTDATYPTGFMDVISIEKSGEHFRILYDVKGRFIVHRITAEEAQFKLLKVRKVQLGAKGVPYIVTHDGRTIRYPDPLIKVNDTVKFDIENNKLAEFIKFDTGANVLVTGGRNQGRSGVILGREKHPGGFDIVHVRDPIGRDFSTRLNNIFVIGDGGKPWISMPKGGGVKLTITEERDQRRKQREVAGH
;
A
#
# COMPACT_ATOMS: atom_id res chain seq x y z
N MET A 1 -13.09 -20.20 21.39
CA MET A 1 -12.42 -20.40 22.70
C MET A 1 -11.03 -19.76 22.66
N ALA A 2 -10.58 -19.19 23.77
CA ALA A 2 -9.21 -18.67 23.91
C ALA A 2 -8.27 -19.82 24.29
N ARG A 3 -7.76 -20.55 23.29
CA ARG A 3 -6.82 -21.68 23.48
C ARG A 3 -5.67 -21.65 22.46
N GLY A 4 -5.39 -20.50 21.87
CA GLY A 4 -4.37 -20.32 20.84
C GLY A 4 -4.75 -19.33 19.73
N PRO A 5 -3.91 -19.19 18.69
CA PRO A 5 -4.16 -18.29 17.59
C PRO A 5 -5.44 -18.66 16.84
N ARG A 6 -6.32 -17.68 16.65
CA ARG A 6 -7.58 -17.88 15.91
C ARG A 6 -7.28 -18.05 14.43
N LYS A 7 -7.75 -19.16 13.84
CA LYS A 7 -7.58 -19.47 12.41
C LYS A 7 -8.67 -18.87 11.50
N HIS A 8 -9.82 -18.50 12.07
CA HIS A 8 -10.97 -18.01 11.31
C HIS A 8 -11.18 -16.51 11.47
N MET A 9 -11.82 -15.89 10.48
CA MET A 9 -12.29 -14.51 10.53
C MET A 9 -13.77 -14.47 10.12
N LYS A 10 -14.62 -13.92 10.99
CA LYS A 10 -16.02 -13.66 10.64
C LYS A 10 -16.09 -12.50 9.65
N ARG A 11 -17.00 -12.58 8.68
CA ARG A 11 -17.08 -11.58 7.62
C ARG A 11 -17.41 -10.18 8.12
N LEU A 12 -18.30 -10.08 9.10
CA LEU A 12 -18.63 -8.82 9.77
C LEU A 12 -17.44 -8.17 10.50
N ALA A 13 -16.45 -8.96 10.89
CA ALA A 13 -15.24 -8.49 11.56
C ALA A 13 -14.08 -8.21 10.59
N ALA A 14 -14.29 -8.42 9.28
CA ALA A 14 -13.29 -8.14 8.26
C ALA A 14 -13.04 -6.63 8.11
N PRO A 15 -11.85 -6.21 7.66
CA PRO A 15 -11.58 -4.81 7.32
C PRO A 15 -12.60 -4.25 6.32
N SER A 16 -13.17 -3.09 6.65
CA SER A 16 -14.15 -2.40 5.78
C SER A 16 -13.55 -2.01 4.42
N SER A 17 -12.24 -1.77 4.36
CA SER A 17 -11.49 -1.46 3.14
C SER A 17 -11.54 -2.57 2.08
N TRP A 18 -11.89 -3.81 2.45
CA TRP A 18 -12.03 -4.93 1.52
C TRP A 18 -13.33 -4.89 0.71
N LEU A 19 -14.34 -4.12 1.15
CA LEU A 19 -15.66 -4.04 0.51
C LEU A 19 -16.30 -5.42 0.31
N LEU A 20 -16.25 -6.27 1.33
CA LEU A 20 -16.99 -7.53 1.33
C LEU A 20 -18.47 -7.26 1.64
N ASP A 21 -19.36 -7.91 0.91
CA ASP A 21 -20.79 -7.85 1.16
C ASP A 21 -21.17 -8.63 2.41
N LYS A 22 -22.32 -8.32 3.00
CA LYS A 22 -22.75 -8.91 4.28
C LYS A 22 -23.32 -10.33 4.12
N LEU A 23 -23.86 -10.70 2.96
CA LEU A 23 -24.81 -11.81 2.83
C LEU A 23 -24.24 -13.06 2.16
N SER A 24 -23.24 -12.95 1.27
CA SER A 24 -22.71 -14.09 0.50
C SER A 24 -21.78 -15.03 1.30
N GLY A 25 -21.97 -15.13 2.61
CA GLY A 25 -21.27 -16.07 3.48
C GLY A 25 -20.90 -15.53 4.86
N THR A 26 -20.77 -16.45 5.81
CA THR A 26 -20.49 -16.15 7.23
C THR A 26 -19.03 -15.74 7.49
N TYR A 27 -18.10 -16.26 6.70
CA TYR A 27 -16.66 -16.08 6.90
C TYR A 27 -16.02 -15.19 5.83
N ALA A 28 -14.94 -14.52 6.21
CA ALA A 28 -14.03 -13.83 5.31
C ALA A 28 -12.70 -14.59 5.24
N PRO A 29 -11.96 -14.47 4.12
CA PRO A 29 -10.62 -15.01 4.03
C PRO A 29 -9.73 -14.32 5.07
N ARG A 30 -9.15 -15.11 5.97
CA ARG A 30 -8.20 -14.60 6.95
C ARG A 30 -6.81 -14.54 6.28
N PRO A 31 -6.16 -13.37 6.20
CA PRO A 31 -4.82 -13.29 5.63
C PRO A 31 -3.84 -14.14 6.44
N SER A 32 -2.95 -14.83 5.74
CA SER A 32 -1.81 -15.51 6.33
C SER A 32 -0.88 -14.51 7.03
N PRO A 33 -0.12 -14.92 8.06
CA PRO A 33 0.97 -14.10 8.57
C PRO A 33 2.00 -13.89 7.47
N GLY A 34 2.37 -12.64 7.21
CA GLY A 34 3.27 -12.28 6.12
C GLY A 34 3.79 -10.84 6.23
N PRO A 35 4.25 -10.25 5.13
CA PRO A 35 4.88 -8.91 5.11
C PRO A 35 4.05 -7.80 5.76
N HIS A 36 2.73 -7.84 5.53
CA HIS A 36 1.81 -6.77 5.91
C HIS A 36 0.83 -7.21 6.99
N LYS A 37 0.38 -6.23 7.80
CA LYS A 37 -0.57 -6.51 8.89
C LYS A 37 -1.94 -6.89 8.33
N LEU A 38 -2.70 -7.69 9.07
CA LEU A 38 -4.04 -8.16 8.70
C LEU A 38 -5.03 -7.05 8.31
N ARG A 39 -4.99 -5.89 9.01
CA ARG A 39 -5.88 -4.75 8.72
C ARG A 39 -5.32 -3.79 7.65
N GLU A 40 -4.05 -3.94 7.29
CA GLU A 40 -3.31 -3.11 6.34
C GLU A 40 -2.88 -3.94 5.11
N SER A 41 -3.62 -5.00 4.79
CA SER A 41 -3.36 -5.87 3.66
C SER A 41 -4.65 -6.29 2.95
N LEU A 42 -4.51 -6.80 1.74
CA LEU A 42 -5.52 -7.39 0.89
C LEU A 42 -5.10 -8.83 0.56
N PRO A 43 -5.86 -9.85 0.99
CA PRO A 43 -5.62 -11.23 0.57
C PRO A 43 -5.72 -11.40 -0.95
N LEU A 44 -4.86 -12.25 -1.53
CA LEU A 44 -4.88 -12.58 -2.97
C LEU A 44 -6.26 -13.03 -3.47
N VAL A 45 -7.00 -13.78 -2.68
CA VAL A 45 -8.38 -14.19 -3.00
C VAL A 45 -9.33 -13.01 -3.17
N ILE A 46 -9.19 -11.95 -2.39
CA ILE A 46 -10.02 -10.74 -2.56
C ILE A 46 -9.55 -9.96 -3.79
N LEU A 47 -8.24 -9.89 -4.03
CA LEU A 47 -7.69 -9.24 -5.20
C LEU A 47 -8.24 -9.86 -6.50
N LEU A 48 -8.09 -11.17 -6.68
CA LEU A 48 -8.44 -11.85 -7.93
C LEU A 48 -9.96 -11.93 -8.14
N ARG A 49 -10.72 -12.22 -7.08
CA ARG A 49 -12.18 -12.43 -7.17
C ARG A 49 -12.98 -11.15 -7.09
N ASN A 50 -12.67 -10.26 -6.12
CA ASN A 50 -13.49 -9.08 -5.85
C ASN A 50 -13.03 -7.84 -6.61
N ARG A 51 -11.71 -7.65 -6.82
CA ARG A 51 -11.15 -6.47 -7.50
C ARG A 51 -10.97 -6.69 -9.00
N LEU A 52 -10.20 -7.70 -9.39
CA LEU A 52 -9.84 -7.96 -10.79
C LEU A 52 -10.88 -8.78 -11.57
N LYS A 53 -11.76 -9.51 -10.88
CA LYS A 53 -12.84 -10.32 -11.46
C LYS A 53 -12.35 -11.47 -12.38
N TYR A 54 -11.12 -11.95 -12.19
CA TYR A 54 -10.61 -13.12 -12.91
C TYR A 54 -11.13 -14.46 -12.37
N ALA A 55 -11.66 -14.45 -11.14
CA ALA A 55 -12.29 -15.62 -10.52
C ALA A 55 -13.67 -15.24 -10.00
N LEU A 56 -14.60 -16.19 -10.04
CA LEU A 56 -15.95 -16.09 -9.49
C LEU A 56 -16.01 -16.64 -8.05
N ASN A 57 -15.27 -17.72 -7.78
CA ASN A 57 -15.28 -18.43 -6.50
C ASN A 57 -13.87 -18.68 -5.94
N ASN A 58 -13.78 -19.22 -4.72
CA ASN A 58 -12.49 -19.51 -4.08
C ASN A 58 -11.74 -20.68 -4.74
N ARG A 59 -12.45 -21.64 -5.35
CA ARG A 59 -11.83 -22.81 -5.98
C ARG A 59 -11.01 -22.39 -7.21
N GLU A 60 -11.56 -21.47 -8.00
CA GLU A 60 -10.87 -20.87 -9.15
C GLU A 60 -9.63 -20.07 -8.74
N VAL A 61 -9.71 -19.29 -7.65
CA VAL A 61 -8.54 -18.60 -7.10
C VAL A 61 -7.43 -19.60 -6.74
N THR A 62 -7.77 -20.70 -6.07
CA THR A 62 -6.80 -21.73 -5.73
C THR A 62 -6.21 -22.37 -6.99
N ALA A 63 -7.02 -22.60 -8.03
CA ALA A 63 -6.53 -23.12 -9.31
C ALA A 63 -5.56 -22.15 -9.99
N ILE A 64 -5.88 -20.86 -10.05
CA ILE A 64 -5.02 -19.82 -10.66
C ILE A 64 -3.68 -19.71 -9.91
N THR A 65 -3.72 -19.67 -8.58
CA THR A 65 -2.51 -19.57 -7.74
C THR A 65 -1.66 -20.84 -7.80
N ALA A 66 -2.28 -22.02 -7.92
CA ALA A 66 -1.57 -23.29 -8.08
C ALA A 66 -0.82 -23.40 -9.43
N GLN A 67 -1.31 -22.73 -10.48
CA GLN A 67 -0.63 -22.65 -11.78
C GLN A 67 0.64 -21.77 -11.77
N ARG A 68 0.98 -21.14 -10.63
CA ARG A 68 2.21 -20.33 -10.45
C ARG A 68 2.29 -19.09 -11.36
N LEU A 69 1.15 -18.62 -11.88
CA LEU A 69 1.08 -17.47 -12.80
C LEU A 69 1.20 -16.10 -12.10
N ILE A 70 0.97 -16.06 -10.79
CA ILE A 70 0.91 -14.82 -10.02
C ILE A 70 2.23 -14.63 -9.29
N LYS A 71 2.92 -13.53 -9.62
CA LYS A 71 4.12 -13.07 -8.94
C LYS A 71 3.80 -11.84 -8.10
N ILE A 72 4.23 -11.85 -6.84
CA ILE A 72 4.17 -10.69 -5.94
C ILE A 72 5.61 -10.31 -5.61
N ASP A 73 5.97 -9.06 -5.86
CA ASP A 73 7.34 -8.54 -5.78
C ASP A 73 8.34 -9.52 -6.45
N GLY A 74 8.05 -9.92 -7.69
CA GLY A 74 8.89 -10.82 -8.49
C GLY A 74 8.88 -12.30 -8.08
N LYS A 75 8.29 -12.64 -6.92
CA LYS A 75 8.25 -14.02 -6.41
C LYS A 75 6.88 -14.67 -6.62
N VAL A 76 6.88 -15.90 -7.13
CA VAL A 76 5.64 -16.68 -7.29
C VAL A 76 5.02 -16.94 -5.92
N ARG A 77 3.72 -16.65 -5.79
CA ARG A 77 2.94 -16.93 -4.57
C ARG A 77 1.76 -17.82 -4.87
N THR A 78 1.74 -18.98 -4.22
CA THR A 78 0.67 -19.99 -4.37
C THR A 78 -0.38 -19.91 -3.25
N ASP A 79 -0.12 -19.19 -2.16
CA ASP A 79 -1.06 -19.03 -1.07
C ASP A 79 -2.17 -18.03 -1.45
N ALA A 80 -3.40 -18.53 -1.61
CA ALA A 80 -4.58 -17.72 -1.91
C ALA A 80 -4.90 -16.65 -0.84
N THR A 81 -4.42 -16.84 0.39
CA THR A 81 -4.59 -15.90 1.52
C THR A 81 -3.35 -15.07 1.81
N TYR A 82 -2.37 -15.05 0.90
CA TYR A 82 -1.18 -14.22 1.05
C TYR A 82 -1.55 -12.73 1.21
N PRO A 83 -1.00 -12.03 2.23
CA PRO A 83 -1.31 -10.63 2.48
C PRO A 83 -0.52 -9.72 1.53
N THR A 84 -1.11 -9.34 0.41
CA THR A 84 -0.59 -8.21 -0.40
C THR A 84 -0.88 -6.91 0.32
N GLY A 85 0.02 -5.95 0.31
CA GLY A 85 -0.16 -4.69 1.02
C GLY A 85 0.31 -3.49 0.22
N PHE A 86 0.38 -2.36 0.92
CA PHE A 86 0.76 -1.08 0.33
C PHE A 86 2.11 -1.17 -0.39
N MET A 87 2.19 -0.62 -1.60
CA MET A 87 3.34 -0.61 -2.53
C MET A 87 3.73 -1.96 -3.14
N ASP A 88 3.09 -3.08 -2.79
CA ASP A 88 3.40 -4.37 -3.43
C ASP A 88 3.12 -4.31 -4.94
N VAL A 89 4.01 -4.90 -5.72
CA VAL A 89 3.84 -5.08 -7.17
C VAL A 89 3.34 -6.49 -7.44
N ILE A 90 2.25 -6.60 -8.19
CA ILE A 90 1.61 -7.85 -8.58
C ILE A 90 1.71 -7.96 -10.09
N SER A 91 2.35 -9.02 -10.57
CA SER A 91 2.57 -9.29 -11.99
C SER A 91 1.87 -10.58 -12.36
N ILE A 92 1.11 -10.55 -13.46
CA ILE A 92 0.46 -11.73 -14.04
C ILE A 92 1.12 -12.00 -15.39
N GLU A 93 1.96 -13.04 -15.45
CA GLU A 93 2.81 -13.29 -16.61
C GLU A 93 2.01 -13.59 -17.88
N LYS A 94 0.92 -14.36 -17.73
CA LYS A 94 0.11 -14.82 -18.87
C LYS A 94 -0.62 -13.67 -19.58
N SER A 95 -0.99 -12.62 -18.86
CA SER A 95 -1.66 -11.45 -19.43
C SER A 95 -0.72 -10.27 -19.67
N GLY A 96 0.53 -10.32 -19.19
CA GLY A 96 1.47 -9.21 -19.23
C GLY A 96 1.03 -7.98 -18.43
N GLU A 97 0.04 -8.14 -17.54
CA GLU A 97 -0.47 -7.02 -16.74
C GLU A 97 0.28 -6.90 -15.40
N HIS A 98 0.66 -5.68 -15.06
CA HIS A 98 1.31 -5.33 -13.80
C HIS A 98 0.44 -4.37 -13.00
N PHE A 99 0.40 -4.57 -11.70
CA PHE A 99 -0.38 -3.77 -10.79
C PHE A 99 0.43 -3.38 -9.56
N ARG A 100 0.19 -2.17 -9.05
CA ARG A 100 0.65 -1.74 -7.73
C ARG A 100 -0.52 -1.54 -6.80
N ILE A 101 -0.39 -2.02 -5.56
CA ILE A 101 -1.39 -1.81 -4.53
C ILE A 101 -1.17 -0.44 -3.87
N LEU A 102 -2.13 0.46 -4.05
CA LEU A 102 -2.13 1.79 -3.47
C LEU A 102 -3.39 2.03 -2.65
N TYR A 103 -3.42 3.16 -1.95
CA TYR A 103 -4.64 3.66 -1.31
C TYR A 103 -5.33 4.68 -2.21
N ASP A 104 -6.65 4.55 -2.30
CA ASP A 104 -7.55 5.58 -2.79
C ASP A 104 -7.85 6.61 -1.68
N VAL A 105 -8.25 7.83 -2.04
CA VAL A 105 -8.56 8.96 -1.13
C VAL A 105 -9.68 8.67 -0.12
N LYS A 106 -10.43 7.58 -0.35
CA LYS A 106 -11.43 7.03 0.58
C LYS A 106 -10.87 6.01 1.58
N GLY A 107 -9.57 5.77 1.61
CA GLY A 107 -8.93 4.79 2.49
C GLY A 107 -9.13 3.33 2.06
N ARG A 108 -9.34 3.08 0.76
CA ARG A 108 -9.56 1.74 0.20
C ARG A 108 -8.32 1.29 -0.58
N PHE A 109 -8.07 -0.01 -0.64
CA PHE A 109 -7.06 -0.53 -1.56
C PHE A 109 -7.55 -0.42 -3.00
N ILE A 110 -6.76 0.23 -3.84
CA ILE A 110 -6.91 0.28 -5.29
C ILE A 110 -5.80 -0.54 -5.93
N VAL A 111 -6.18 -1.29 -6.98
CA VAL A 111 -5.26 -2.06 -7.80
C VAL A 111 -4.93 -1.17 -9.00
N HIS A 112 -3.82 -0.45 -8.94
CA HIS A 112 -3.42 0.50 -9.98
C HIS A 112 -2.60 -0.22 -11.04
N ARG A 113 -3.05 -0.19 -12.31
CA ARG A 113 -2.27 -0.69 -13.43
C ARG A 113 -1.03 0.17 -13.65
N ILE A 114 0.12 -0.48 -13.81
CA ILE A 114 1.43 0.16 -14.02
C ILE A 114 2.12 -0.43 -15.26
N THR A 115 3.15 0.26 -15.76
CA THR A 115 3.99 -0.24 -16.85
C THR A 115 4.98 -1.30 -16.36
N ALA A 116 5.58 -2.06 -17.29
CA ALA A 116 6.59 -3.06 -16.96
C ALA A 116 7.84 -2.42 -16.30
N GLU A 117 8.29 -1.25 -16.76
CA GLU A 117 9.41 -0.50 -16.17
C GLU A 117 9.16 -0.15 -14.70
N GLU A 118 7.96 0.34 -14.39
CA GLU A 118 7.59 0.67 -13.02
C GLU A 118 7.41 -0.58 -12.13
N ALA A 119 7.10 -1.73 -12.74
CA ALA A 119 6.97 -3.00 -12.04
C ALA A 119 8.32 -3.59 -11.59
N GLN A 120 9.44 -3.11 -12.12
CA GLN A 120 10.78 -3.58 -11.73
C GLN A 120 11.21 -3.04 -10.35
N PHE A 121 10.61 -1.95 -9.88
CA PHE A 121 10.96 -1.36 -8.60
C PHE A 121 9.75 -1.18 -7.67
N LYS A 122 10.06 -1.00 -6.40
CA LYS A 122 9.09 -0.73 -5.33
C LYS A 122 9.67 0.26 -4.34
N LEU A 123 8.83 1.11 -3.77
CA LEU A 123 9.24 1.98 -2.67
C LEU A 123 9.04 1.30 -1.33
N LEU A 124 10.02 1.42 -0.46
CA LEU A 124 10.03 0.83 0.88
C LEU A 124 10.36 1.90 1.93
N LYS A 125 9.39 2.23 2.79
CA LYS A 125 9.67 3.04 3.99
C LYS A 125 10.53 2.27 4.99
N VAL A 126 11.58 2.91 5.49
CA VAL A 126 12.46 2.42 6.55
C VAL A 126 11.78 2.58 7.90
N ARG A 127 11.63 1.48 8.63
CA ARG A 127 11.06 1.46 9.99
C ARG A 127 12.12 1.49 11.08
N LYS A 128 13.24 0.81 10.87
CA LYS A 128 14.34 0.71 11.85
C LYS A 128 15.67 0.64 11.12
N VAL A 129 16.69 1.25 11.71
CA VAL A 129 18.10 1.11 11.34
C VAL A 129 18.79 0.52 12.56
N GLN A 130 19.50 -0.59 12.40
CA GLN A 130 20.15 -1.31 13.51
C GLN A 130 21.48 -1.93 13.07
N LEU A 131 22.37 -2.17 14.03
CA LEU A 131 23.59 -2.96 13.82
C LEU A 131 23.31 -4.40 14.22
N GLY A 132 23.64 -5.33 13.31
CA GLY A 132 23.53 -6.77 13.54
C GLY A 132 24.80 -7.36 14.14
N ALA A 133 24.83 -8.69 14.17
CA ALA A 133 26.04 -9.42 14.55
C ALA A 133 27.23 -8.98 13.70
N LYS A 134 28.42 -8.93 14.32
CA LYS A 134 29.67 -8.46 13.69
C LYS A 134 29.63 -6.98 13.23
N GLY A 135 28.76 -6.16 13.79
CA GLY A 135 28.67 -4.73 13.47
C GLY A 135 28.10 -4.42 12.09
N VAL A 136 27.42 -5.38 11.45
CA VAL A 136 26.87 -5.19 10.09
C VAL A 136 25.60 -4.33 10.17
N PRO A 137 25.55 -3.14 9.55
CA PRO A 137 24.35 -2.32 9.54
C PRO A 137 23.26 -2.95 8.66
N TYR A 138 22.01 -2.89 9.14
CA TYR A 138 20.84 -3.28 8.37
C TYR A 138 19.65 -2.35 8.63
N ILE A 139 18.80 -2.22 7.62
CA ILE A 139 17.48 -1.59 7.74
C ILE A 139 16.37 -2.62 7.73
N VAL A 140 15.30 -2.31 8.46
CA VAL A 140 14.02 -3.03 8.42
C VAL A 140 13.00 -2.15 7.74
N THR A 141 12.37 -2.65 6.68
CA THR A 141 11.36 -1.92 5.91
C THR A 141 9.94 -2.19 6.41
N HIS A 142 8.97 -1.43 5.92
CA HIS A 142 7.57 -1.56 6.31
C HIS A 142 6.90 -2.89 5.92
N ASP A 143 7.38 -3.54 4.85
CA ASP A 143 6.98 -4.88 4.38
C ASP A 143 7.82 -6.00 5.03
N GLY A 144 8.62 -5.68 6.05
CA GLY A 144 9.35 -6.68 6.84
C GLY A 144 10.62 -7.22 6.20
N ARG A 145 11.10 -6.63 5.10
CA ARG A 145 12.41 -6.99 4.54
C ARG A 145 13.54 -6.43 5.41
N THR A 146 14.65 -7.17 5.42
CA THR A 146 15.91 -6.73 6.01
C THR A 146 16.94 -6.54 4.90
N ILE A 147 17.51 -5.35 4.83
CA ILE A 147 18.51 -5.01 3.82
C ILE A 147 19.80 -4.67 4.55
N ARG A 148 20.84 -5.45 4.25
CA ARG A 148 22.17 -5.32 4.84
C ARG A 148 23.01 -4.33 4.05
N TYR A 149 23.95 -3.67 4.73
CA TYR A 149 24.82 -2.65 4.15
C TYR A 149 24.06 -1.53 3.42
N PRO A 150 23.08 -0.88 4.08
CA PRO A 150 22.46 0.33 3.54
C PRO A 150 23.47 1.48 3.51
N ASP A 151 23.21 2.48 2.68
CA ASP A 151 23.94 3.75 2.72
C ASP A 151 23.84 4.37 4.13
N PRO A 152 24.95 4.81 4.75
CA PRO A 152 24.95 5.44 6.08
C PRO A 152 24.04 6.67 6.22
N LEU A 153 23.71 7.33 5.11
CA LEU A 153 22.83 8.50 5.09
C LEU A 153 21.35 8.16 5.29
N ILE A 154 20.96 6.88 5.13
CA ILE A 154 19.57 6.43 5.27
C ILE A 154 19.16 6.40 6.74
N LYS A 155 18.09 7.13 7.07
CA LYS A 155 17.54 7.23 8.43
C LYS A 155 16.14 6.61 8.51
N VAL A 156 15.65 6.53 9.74
CA VAL A 156 14.28 6.04 10.01
C VAL A 156 13.25 7.03 9.45
N ASN A 157 12.21 6.50 8.80
CA ASN A 157 11.15 7.20 8.05
C ASN A 157 11.50 7.63 6.63
N ASP A 158 12.75 7.50 6.21
CA ASP A 158 13.12 7.66 4.80
C ASP A 158 12.49 6.55 3.96
N THR A 159 12.39 6.79 2.66
CA THR A 159 11.90 5.80 1.70
C THR A 159 13.03 5.39 0.77
N VAL A 160 13.24 4.09 0.60
CA VAL A 160 14.22 3.54 -0.34
C VAL A 160 13.52 2.97 -1.57
N LYS A 161 14.11 3.16 -2.75
CA LYS A 161 13.70 2.53 -4.00
C LYS A 161 14.44 1.22 -4.13
N PHE A 162 13.67 0.14 -4.07
CA PHE A 162 14.14 -1.23 -4.10
C PHE A 162 13.92 -1.82 -5.49
N ASP A 163 14.99 -2.31 -6.09
CA ASP A 163 14.95 -3.08 -7.32
C ASP A 163 14.54 -4.52 -6.97
N ILE A 164 13.41 -4.95 -7.54
CA ILE A 164 12.79 -6.25 -7.26
C ILE A 164 13.58 -7.39 -7.91
N GLU A 165 14.18 -7.15 -9.08
CA GLU A 165 14.93 -8.17 -9.83
C GLU A 165 16.27 -8.42 -9.15
N ASN A 166 17.06 -7.36 -8.96
CA ASN A 166 18.40 -7.47 -8.38
C ASN A 166 18.41 -7.61 -6.85
N ASN A 167 17.27 -7.37 -6.21
CA ASN A 167 17.12 -7.33 -4.75
C ASN A 167 18.11 -6.38 -4.05
N LYS A 168 18.38 -5.23 -4.68
CA LYS A 168 19.30 -4.19 -4.20
C LYS A 168 18.59 -2.84 -4.06
N LEU A 169 19.21 -1.95 -3.28
CA LEU A 169 18.78 -0.56 -3.20
C LEU A 169 19.34 0.21 -4.40
N ALA A 170 18.50 0.99 -5.06
CA ALA A 170 18.92 1.89 -6.12
C ALA A 170 19.15 3.30 -5.56
N GLU A 171 18.09 3.90 -5.02
CA GLU A 171 18.05 5.31 -4.59
C GLU A 171 17.25 5.41 -3.29
N PHE A 172 17.36 6.53 -2.58
CA PHE A 172 16.54 6.82 -1.40
C PHE A 172 16.12 8.27 -1.34
N ILE A 173 15.00 8.53 -0.67
CA ILE A 173 14.44 9.85 -0.42
C ILE A 173 14.45 10.10 1.08
N LYS A 174 15.04 11.23 1.48
CA LYS A 174 15.02 11.67 2.87
C LYS A 174 13.63 12.15 3.25
N PHE A 175 13.22 11.84 4.48
CA PHE A 175 12.05 12.42 5.10
C PHE A 175 12.38 13.85 5.56
N ASP A 176 12.08 14.82 4.71
CA ASP A 176 12.30 16.25 5.00
C ASP A 176 11.14 17.13 4.50
N THR A 177 11.13 18.40 4.91
CA THR A 177 10.18 19.40 4.39
C THR A 177 10.32 19.53 2.88
N GLY A 178 9.18 19.64 2.17
CA GLY A 178 9.16 19.67 0.70
C GLY A 178 9.04 18.30 0.04
N ALA A 179 9.22 17.19 0.76
CA ALA A 179 9.05 15.86 0.19
C ALA A 179 7.57 15.54 -0.09
N ASN A 180 7.33 14.82 -1.19
CA ASN A 180 6.00 14.34 -1.54
C ASN A 180 5.66 13.10 -0.73
N VAL A 181 4.45 13.07 -0.17
CA VAL A 181 4.00 11.98 0.70
C VAL A 181 2.64 11.44 0.31
N LEU A 182 2.41 10.17 0.64
CA LEU A 182 1.11 9.51 0.66
C LEU A 182 0.80 9.05 2.09
N VAL A 183 -0.42 9.30 2.54
CA VAL A 183 -0.87 8.87 3.87
C VAL A 183 -1.36 7.42 3.82
N THR A 184 -0.78 6.58 4.67
CA THR A 184 -1.06 5.14 4.71
C THR A 184 -2.06 4.72 5.79
N GLY A 185 -2.47 5.63 6.69
CA GLY A 185 -3.41 5.30 7.77
C GLY A 185 -4.11 6.49 8.42
N GLY A 186 -5.13 6.20 9.23
CA GLY A 186 -5.96 7.22 9.89
C GLY A 186 -7.01 7.84 8.96
N ARG A 187 -7.63 8.95 9.38
CA ARG A 187 -8.73 9.62 8.66
C ARG A 187 -8.33 10.16 7.28
N ASN A 188 -7.05 10.51 7.12
CA ASN A 188 -6.50 11.10 5.90
C ASN A 188 -5.85 10.06 4.97
N GLN A 189 -6.06 8.76 5.22
CA GLN A 189 -5.50 7.68 4.40
C GLN A 189 -5.84 7.85 2.91
N GLY A 190 -4.83 7.64 2.05
CA GLY A 190 -4.91 7.79 0.60
C GLY A 190 -4.78 9.22 0.09
N ARG A 191 -4.66 10.22 0.97
CA ARG A 191 -4.33 11.59 0.56
C ARG A 191 -2.85 11.76 0.29
N SER A 192 -2.50 12.55 -0.72
CA SER A 192 -1.11 12.90 -1.01
C SER A 192 -0.89 14.40 -1.07
N GLY A 193 0.29 14.82 -0.65
CA GLY A 193 0.68 16.22 -0.63
C GLY A 193 2.15 16.38 -0.30
N VAL A 194 2.54 17.63 -0.04
CA VAL A 194 3.90 18.03 0.32
C VAL A 194 4.00 18.23 1.82
N ILE A 195 5.08 17.77 2.45
CA ILE A 195 5.35 18.05 3.87
C ILE A 195 5.65 19.55 4.04
N LEU A 196 4.85 20.24 4.87
CA LEU A 196 5.12 21.62 5.27
C LEU A 196 6.07 21.68 6.47
N GLY A 197 5.83 20.84 7.46
CA GLY A 197 6.55 20.88 8.72
C GLY A 197 6.21 19.71 9.63
N ARG A 198 7.10 19.46 10.59
CA ARG A 198 6.96 18.42 11.61
C ARG A 198 6.97 19.05 12.99
N GLU A 199 5.94 18.74 13.76
CA GLU A 199 5.84 19.08 15.17
C GLU A 199 6.29 17.87 16.01
N LYS A 200 7.38 18.07 16.76
CA LYS A 200 7.95 17.03 17.61
C LYS A 200 7.30 17.09 18.98
N HIS A 201 6.84 15.95 19.46
CA HIS A 201 6.26 15.79 20.78
C HIS A 201 7.08 14.77 21.57
N PRO A 202 8.06 15.20 22.40
CA PRO A 202 8.86 14.29 23.20
C PRO A 202 7.99 13.41 24.10
N GLY A 203 8.15 12.08 24.01
CA GLY A 203 7.32 11.11 24.73
C GLY A 203 5.93 10.86 24.13
N GLY A 204 5.55 11.62 23.08
CA GLY A 204 4.27 11.53 22.40
C GLY A 204 4.38 11.07 20.94
N PHE A 205 3.32 11.29 20.18
CA PHE A 205 3.30 11.03 18.75
C PHE A 205 3.63 12.32 17.99
N ASP A 206 4.71 12.29 17.21
CA ASP A 206 5.03 13.38 16.31
C ASP A 206 3.93 13.58 15.25
N ILE A 207 3.60 14.84 15.02
CA ILE A 207 2.58 15.28 14.07
C ILE A 207 3.29 15.91 12.88
N VAL A 208 2.78 15.66 11.69
CA VAL A 208 3.32 16.24 10.46
C VAL A 208 2.17 16.91 9.72
N HIS A 209 2.43 18.13 9.29
CA HIS A 209 1.53 18.96 8.51
C HIS A 209 1.83 18.78 7.03
N VAL A 210 0.79 18.50 6.25
CA VAL A 210 0.87 18.19 4.83
C VAL A 210 -0.09 19.10 4.07
N ARG A 211 0.35 19.62 2.93
CA ARG A 211 -0.44 20.42 2.00
C ARG A 211 -0.75 19.62 0.74
N ASP A 212 -2.02 19.42 0.44
CA ASP A 212 -2.44 18.80 -0.83
C ASP A 212 -2.10 19.71 -2.02
N PRO A 213 -2.02 19.18 -3.26
CA PRO A 213 -1.84 19.96 -4.48
C PRO A 213 -2.85 21.11 -4.71
N ILE A 214 -4.06 21.01 -4.14
CA ILE A 214 -5.09 22.08 -4.21
C ILE A 214 -4.89 23.16 -3.12
N GLY A 215 -3.86 23.03 -2.27
CA GLY A 215 -3.59 23.97 -1.18
C GLY A 215 -4.38 23.71 0.11
N ARG A 216 -4.99 22.52 0.24
CA ARG A 216 -5.69 22.11 1.47
C ARG A 216 -4.71 21.52 2.47
N ASP A 217 -4.66 22.09 3.66
CA ASP A 217 -3.78 21.62 4.73
C ASP A 217 -4.47 20.57 5.61
N PHE A 218 -3.70 19.57 6.04
CA PHE A 218 -4.15 18.56 6.99
C PHE A 218 -2.96 17.97 7.75
N SER A 219 -3.24 17.34 8.89
CA SER A 219 -2.20 16.75 9.74
C SER A 219 -2.38 15.26 9.93
N THR A 220 -1.28 14.54 10.11
CA THR A 220 -1.28 13.12 10.46
C THR A 220 -0.11 12.78 11.39
N ARG A 221 -0.16 11.61 12.03
CA ARG A 221 0.98 11.09 12.81
C ARG A 221 2.11 10.69 11.86
N LEU A 222 3.36 10.89 12.29
CA LEU A 222 4.57 10.52 11.53
C LEU A 222 4.55 9.07 11.00
N ASN A 223 4.03 8.14 11.79
CA ASN A 223 3.95 6.72 11.41
C ASN A 223 3.09 6.48 10.17
N ASN A 224 2.06 7.31 9.95
CA ASN A 224 1.12 7.17 8.85
C ASN A 224 1.63 7.80 7.55
N ILE A 225 2.75 8.52 7.58
CA ILE A 225 3.31 9.15 6.38
C ILE A 225 4.23 8.18 5.66
N PHE A 226 4.16 8.21 4.33
CA PHE A 226 5.06 7.50 3.46
C PHE A 226 5.57 8.45 2.39
N VAL A 227 6.89 8.64 2.30
CA VAL A 227 7.50 9.51 1.29
C VAL A 227 7.51 8.78 -0.06
N ILE A 228 7.00 9.43 -1.11
CA ILE A 228 6.85 8.86 -2.45
C ILE A 228 7.66 9.59 -3.52
N GLY A 229 8.23 10.76 -3.22
CA GLY A 229 8.95 11.58 -4.18
C GLY A 229 9.62 12.78 -3.52
N ASP A 230 10.43 13.48 -4.30
CA ASP A 230 11.09 14.73 -3.93
C ASP A 230 10.80 15.82 -4.98
N GLY A 231 10.91 17.08 -4.60
CA GLY A 231 10.79 18.22 -5.54
C GLY A 231 9.45 18.29 -6.28
N GLY A 232 8.35 17.87 -5.65
CA GLY A 232 7.01 17.91 -6.24
C GLY A 232 6.69 16.80 -7.25
N LYS A 233 7.67 15.96 -7.66
CA LYS A 233 7.43 14.83 -8.56
C LYS A 233 7.42 13.48 -7.80
N PRO A 234 6.31 12.72 -7.81
CA PRO A 234 6.31 11.38 -7.23
C PRO A 234 7.16 10.42 -8.10
N TRP A 235 7.86 9.49 -7.46
CA TRP A 235 8.60 8.40 -8.14
C TRP A 235 7.69 7.30 -8.67
N ILE A 236 6.39 7.36 -8.34
CA ILE A 236 5.40 6.35 -8.70
C ILE A 236 4.24 6.99 -9.45
N SER A 237 3.59 6.20 -10.31
CA SER A 237 2.30 6.53 -10.87
C SER A 237 1.25 6.61 -9.77
N MET A 238 0.45 7.68 -9.82
CA MET A 238 -0.58 7.98 -8.84
C MET A 238 -1.95 7.60 -9.40
N PRO A 239 -2.86 7.08 -8.55
CA PRO A 239 -4.22 6.75 -8.97
C PRO A 239 -4.99 8.01 -9.37
N LYS A 240 -6.10 7.82 -10.10
CA LYS A 240 -6.96 8.90 -10.60
C LYS A 240 -7.30 9.89 -9.48
N GLY A 241 -7.09 11.18 -9.76
CA GLY A 241 -7.29 12.26 -8.79
C GLY A 241 -6.04 12.62 -7.98
N GLY A 242 -4.90 11.94 -8.22
CA GLY A 242 -3.60 12.36 -7.67
C GLY A 242 -3.55 12.44 -6.15
N GLY A 243 -4.35 11.61 -5.47
CA GLY A 243 -4.48 11.60 -4.02
C GLY A 243 -5.16 12.84 -3.42
N VAL A 244 -5.88 13.65 -4.21
CA VAL A 244 -6.64 14.79 -3.68
C VAL A 244 -8.03 14.38 -3.22
N LYS A 245 -8.37 14.66 -1.97
CA LYS A 245 -9.70 14.39 -1.42
C LYS A 245 -10.63 15.58 -1.65
N LEU A 246 -11.61 15.38 -2.52
CA LEU A 246 -12.71 16.31 -2.74
C LEU A 246 -13.65 16.37 -1.54
N THR A 247 -14.35 17.49 -1.37
CA THR A 247 -15.43 17.60 -0.39
C THR A 247 -16.64 16.75 -0.82
N ILE A 248 -17.55 16.48 0.12
CA ILE A 248 -18.74 15.67 -0.16
C ILE A 248 -19.60 16.32 -1.26
N THR A 249 -19.71 17.64 -1.24
CA THR A 249 -20.46 18.42 -2.23
C THR A 249 -19.79 18.37 -3.60
N GLU A 250 -18.47 18.58 -3.66
CA GLU A 250 -17.69 18.48 -4.90
C GLU A 250 -17.81 17.09 -5.54
N GLU A 251 -17.71 16.03 -4.73
CA GLU A 251 -17.83 14.66 -5.21
C GLU A 251 -19.25 14.37 -5.74
N ARG A 252 -20.29 14.86 -5.05
CA ARG A 252 -21.68 14.74 -5.49
C ARG A 252 -21.89 15.40 -6.85
N ASP A 253 -21.41 16.63 -6.98
CA ASP A 253 -21.62 17.43 -8.19
C ASP A 253 -20.82 16.85 -9.37
N GLN A 254 -19.59 16.38 -9.13
CA GLN A 254 -18.81 15.65 -10.13
C GLN A 254 -19.51 14.35 -10.58
N ARG A 255 -20.13 13.61 -9.65
CA ARG A 255 -20.88 12.39 -9.98
C ARG A 255 -22.15 12.69 -10.78
N ARG A 256 -22.84 13.79 -10.51
CA ARG A 256 -24.01 14.23 -11.29
C ARG A 256 -23.61 14.58 -12.73
N LYS A 257 -22.57 15.41 -12.89
CA LYS A 257 -22.01 15.74 -14.20
C LYS A 257 -21.60 14.49 -15.00
N GLN A 258 -20.97 13.51 -14.35
CA GLN A 258 -20.62 12.25 -15.01
C GLN A 258 -21.83 11.43 -15.46
N ARG A 259 -22.95 11.49 -14.72
CA ARG A 259 -24.20 10.80 -15.12
C ARG A 259 -24.88 11.51 -16.29
N GLU A 260 -24.97 12.83 -16.22
CA GLU A 260 -25.51 13.67 -17.29
C GLU A 260 -24.74 13.45 -18.61
N VAL A 261 -23.41 13.43 -18.56
CA VAL A 261 -22.56 13.14 -19.73
C VAL A 261 -22.72 11.69 -20.22
N ALA A 262 -22.98 10.74 -19.33
CA ALA A 262 -23.21 9.34 -19.69
C ALA A 262 -24.62 9.06 -20.22
N GLY A 263 -25.50 10.08 -20.33
CA GLY A 263 -26.86 9.94 -20.85
C GLY A 263 -27.82 9.19 -19.92
N HIS A 264 -27.56 9.24 -18.60
CA HIS A 264 -28.43 8.67 -17.56
C HIS A 264 -29.06 9.74 -16.67
#